data_AF-Q4F9P4-F1
#
_entry.id   AF-Q4F9P4-F1
#
_cell.length_a   1.000
_cell.length_b   1.000
_cell.length_c   1.000
_cell.angle_alpha   90.00
_cell.angle_beta   90.00
_cell.angle_gamma   90.00
#
_symmetry.space_group_name_H-M   'P 1'
#
loop_
_entity.id
_entity.type
_entity.pdbx_description
1 polymer ?
#
loop_
_entity_poly.entity_id
_entity_poly.type
_entity_poly.pdbx_seq_one_letter_code
_entity_poly.pdbx_strand_id
1 'polypeptide(L)'
;RFPYLCYKNGGGAFLVPYCIMLVVGGIPLFYMELALGQFHRKGAITCWGRLVPLFKGIGYAVVLIAFYVDFYYNVIIAWALRFFFASFTTMLPWTNCDNEWNTPACRPFEAIWDVNRTRIRNTTSASLGIAPTTPYTSAASEYFNRAILELQGSEGLHDLGSVKWDMALCLLAVYVICYFSLWKGISTSG
;
A
#
# COMPACT_ATOMS: atom_id res chain seq x y z
N ARG A 1 -6.80 -5.57 0.49
CA ARG A 1 -7.72 -5.66 -0.67
C ARG A 1 -8.98 -6.47 -0.38
N PHE A 2 -8.88 -7.70 0.15
CA PHE A 2 -10.04 -8.57 0.41
C PHE A 2 -11.13 -7.96 1.32
N PRO A 3 -10.84 -7.38 2.50
CA PRO A 3 -11.90 -6.85 3.38
C PRO A 3 -12.71 -5.72 2.74
N TYR A 4 -12.03 -4.84 1.99
CA TYR A 4 -12.68 -3.74 1.28
C TYR A 4 -13.66 -4.22 0.21
N LEU A 5 -13.27 -5.23 -0.59
CA LEU A 5 -14.15 -5.82 -1.61
C LEU A 5 -15.31 -6.61 -1.00
N CYS A 6 -15.06 -7.34 0.09
CA CYS A 6 -16.14 -8.04 0.81
C CYS A 6 -17.18 -7.04 1.29
N TYR A 7 -16.76 -5.98 1.98
CA TYR A 7 -17.66 -4.94 2.47
C TYR A 7 -18.47 -4.29 1.34
N LYS A 8 -17.82 -3.93 0.23
CA LYS A 8 -18.48 -3.30 -0.93
C LYS A 8 -19.50 -4.23 -1.61
N ASN A 9 -19.26 -5.54 -1.63
CA ASN A 9 -20.04 -6.51 -2.39
C ASN A 9 -21.02 -7.33 -1.52
N GLY A 10 -21.58 -6.73 -0.47
CA GLY A 10 -22.58 -7.38 0.38
C GLY A 10 -22.02 -8.12 1.60
N GLY A 11 -20.83 -7.73 2.07
CA GLY A 11 -20.23 -8.21 3.30
C GLY A 11 -20.00 -9.71 3.30
N GLY A 12 -20.65 -10.42 4.23
CA GLY A 12 -20.53 -11.87 4.38
C GLY A 12 -21.11 -12.66 3.19
N ALA A 13 -22.09 -12.10 2.45
CA ALA A 13 -22.68 -12.79 1.29
C ALA A 13 -21.66 -12.99 0.16
N PHE A 14 -20.65 -12.11 0.05
CA PHE A 14 -19.56 -12.23 -0.92
C PHE A 14 -18.71 -13.49 -0.72
N LEU A 15 -18.71 -14.08 0.48
CA LEU A 15 -17.94 -15.30 0.77
C LEU A 15 -18.45 -16.50 -0.03
N VAL A 16 -19.75 -16.57 -0.33
CA VAL A 16 -20.33 -17.69 -1.09
C VAL A 16 -19.76 -17.76 -2.52
N PRO A 17 -19.89 -16.72 -3.37
CA PRO A 17 -19.28 -16.75 -4.70
C PRO A 17 -17.75 -16.79 -4.64
N TYR A 18 -17.11 -16.18 -3.62
CA TYR A 18 -15.66 -16.26 -3.44
C TYR A 18 -15.19 -17.71 -3.24
N CYS A 19 -15.84 -18.47 -2.35
CA CYS A 19 -15.50 -19.87 -2.10
C CYS A 19 -15.77 -20.75 -3.32
N ILE A 20 -16.87 -20.53 -4.05
CA ILE A 20 -17.17 -21.28 -5.29
C ILE A 20 -16.08 -21.03 -6.34
N MET A 21 -15.71 -19.76 -6.58
CA MET A 21 -14.64 -19.42 -7.53
C MET A 21 -13.26 -19.91 -7.08
N LEU A 22 -13.00 -19.94 -5.77
CA LEU A 22 -11.78 -20.51 -5.22
C LEU A 22 -11.71 -22.01 -5.51
N VAL A 23 -12.77 -22.77 -5.26
CA VAL A 23 -12.77 -24.24 -5.44
C VAL A 23 -12.77 -24.63 -6.92
N VAL A 24 -13.54 -23.94 -7.76
CA VAL A 24 -13.69 -24.28 -9.18
C VAL A 24 -12.54 -23.73 -10.04
N GLY A 25 -12.02 -22.54 -9.71
CA GLY A 25 -11.00 -21.87 -10.51
C GLY A 25 -9.64 -21.77 -9.80
N GLY A 26 -9.62 -21.19 -8.60
CA GLY A 26 -8.38 -20.89 -7.88
C GLY A 26 -7.53 -22.13 -7.55
N ILE A 27 -8.12 -23.11 -6.89
CA ILE A 27 -7.44 -24.34 -6.44
C ILE A 27 -6.95 -25.16 -7.65
N PRO A 28 -7.76 -25.43 -8.70
CA PRO A 28 -7.28 -26.20 -9.84
C PRO A 28 -6.14 -25.51 -10.60
N LEU A 29 -6.20 -24.20 -10.80
CA LEU A 29 -5.13 -23.45 -11.49
C LEU A 29 -3.83 -23.45 -10.67
N PHE A 30 -3.93 -23.20 -9.37
CA PHE A 30 -2.77 -23.25 -8.46
C PHE A 30 -2.15 -24.64 -8.42
N TYR A 31 -2.98 -25.68 -8.32
CA TYR A 31 -2.51 -27.07 -8.32
C TYR A 31 -1.85 -27.46 -9.65
N MET A 32 -2.42 -27.06 -10.78
CA MET A 32 -1.84 -27.30 -12.10
C MET A 32 -0.45 -26.68 -12.21
N GLU A 33 -0.27 -25.43 -11.77
CA GLU A 33 1.03 -24.75 -11.80
C GLU A 33 2.07 -25.45 -10.93
N LEU A 34 1.69 -25.83 -9.70
CA LEU A 34 2.56 -26.59 -8.80
C LEU A 34 2.96 -27.95 -9.38
N ALA A 35 2.00 -28.71 -9.92
CA ALA A 35 2.24 -30.01 -10.51
C ALA A 35 3.18 -29.90 -11.72
N LEU A 36 2.98 -28.92 -12.60
CA LEU A 36 3.86 -28.65 -13.75
C LEU A 36 5.27 -28.28 -13.31
N GLY A 37 5.40 -27.41 -12.31
CA GLY A 37 6.68 -26.98 -11.74
C GLY A 37 7.46 -28.15 -11.13
N GLN A 38 6.79 -29.00 -10.34
CA GLN A 38 7.40 -30.17 -9.71
C GLN A 38 7.78 -31.26 -10.72
N PHE A 39 6.93 -31.51 -11.74
CA PHE A 39 7.19 -32.54 -12.75
C PHE A 39 8.35 -32.16 -13.68
N HIS A 40 8.36 -30.92 -14.20
CA HIS A 40 9.38 -30.50 -15.16
C HIS A 40 10.67 -29.98 -14.51
N ARG A 41 10.62 -29.59 -13.23
CA ARG A 41 11.76 -29.04 -12.43
C ARG A 41 12.54 -27.96 -13.17
N LYS A 42 11.80 -27.10 -13.87
CA LYS A 42 12.33 -26.09 -14.80
C LYS A 42 11.60 -24.78 -14.61
N GLY A 43 12.31 -23.67 -14.84
CA GLY A 43 11.70 -22.34 -14.82
C GLY A 43 10.66 -22.17 -15.94
N ALA A 44 9.74 -21.22 -15.75
CA ALA A 44 8.57 -21.02 -16.61
C ALA A 44 8.89 -20.96 -18.11
N ILE A 45 9.93 -20.21 -18.52
CA ILE A 45 10.34 -20.09 -19.94
C ILE A 45 10.70 -21.45 -20.53
N THR A 46 11.54 -22.22 -19.82
CA THR A 46 12.00 -23.53 -20.29
C THR A 46 10.95 -24.62 -20.17
N CYS A 47 9.98 -24.47 -19.25
CA CYS A 47 8.85 -25.38 -19.10
C CYS A 47 7.92 -25.28 -20.32
N TRP A 48 7.46 -24.08 -20.66
CA TRP A 48 6.60 -23.86 -21.83
C TRP A 48 7.27 -24.23 -23.15
N GLY A 49 8.57 -23.93 -23.29
CA GLY A 49 9.32 -24.32 -24.48
C GLY A 49 9.43 -25.83 -24.72
N ARG A 50 9.30 -26.66 -23.66
CA ARG A 50 9.27 -28.13 -23.79
C ARG A 50 7.86 -28.70 -23.95
N LEU A 51 6.85 -28.05 -23.38
CA LEU A 51 5.47 -28.49 -23.45
C LEU A 51 4.88 -28.17 -24.83
N VAL A 52 4.89 -26.88 -25.19
CA VAL A 52 4.35 -26.35 -26.45
C VAL A 52 5.23 -25.16 -26.87
N PRO A 53 6.17 -25.34 -27.82
CA PRO A 53 7.12 -24.29 -28.21
C PRO A 53 6.47 -22.99 -28.68
N LEU A 54 5.27 -23.06 -29.26
CA LEU A 54 4.47 -21.90 -29.66
C LEU A 54 4.14 -20.97 -28.48
N PHE A 55 3.98 -21.52 -27.28
CA PHE A 55 3.63 -20.79 -26.06
C PHE A 55 4.84 -20.39 -25.21
N LYS A 56 6.07 -20.49 -25.75
CA LYS A 56 7.28 -20.02 -25.07
C LYS A 56 7.19 -18.55 -24.63
N GLY A 57 6.42 -17.72 -25.35
CA GLY A 57 6.14 -16.32 -25.01
C GLY A 57 5.50 -16.10 -23.62
N ILE A 58 4.73 -17.08 -23.12
CA ILE A 58 4.09 -17.00 -21.79
C ILE A 58 5.16 -16.84 -20.69
N GLY A 59 6.27 -17.58 -20.79
CA GLY A 59 7.33 -17.49 -19.79
C GLY A 59 8.00 -16.10 -19.75
N TYR A 60 8.21 -15.48 -20.92
CA TYR A 60 8.76 -14.12 -20.98
C TYR A 60 7.77 -13.09 -20.44
N ALA A 61 6.47 -13.25 -20.73
CA ALA A 61 5.42 -12.40 -20.18
C ALA A 61 5.38 -12.47 -18.64
N VAL A 62 5.51 -13.66 -18.05
CA VAL A 62 5.55 -13.84 -16.58
C VAL A 62 6.75 -13.11 -15.96
N VAL A 63 7.94 -13.20 -16.58
CA VAL A 63 9.14 -12.49 -16.09
C VAL A 63 8.95 -10.97 -16.17
N LEU A 64 8.39 -10.46 -17.26
CA LEU A 64 8.09 -9.04 -17.43
C LEU A 64 7.05 -8.55 -16.41
N ILE A 65 5.98 -9.32 -16.17
CA ILE A 65 4.98 -9.00 -15.15
C ILE A 65 5.63 -8.98 -13.76
N ALA A 66 6.46 -9.96 -13.43
CA ALA A 66 7.18 -10.02 -12.16
C ALA A 66 8.08 -8.80 -11.95
N PHE A 67 8.77 -8.35 -13.00
CA PHE A 67 9.60 -7.14 -12.97
C PHE A 67 8.80 -5.87 -12.66
N TYR A 68 7.64 -5.66 -13.31
CA TYR A 68 6.77 -4.51 -12.98
C TYR A 68 6.18 -4.60 -11.57
N VAL A 69 5.83 -5.81 -11.13
CA VAL A 69 5.32 -6.09 -9.79
C VAL A 69 6.36 -5.76 -8.72
N ASP A 70 7.62 -6.15 -8.95
CA ASP A 70 8.74 -5.89 -8.03
C ASP A 70 8.91 -4.38 -7.76
N PHE A 71 8.86 -3.55 -8.79
CA PHE A 71 9.02 -2.10 -8.63
C PHE A 71 8.01 -1.47 -7.68
N TYR A 72 6.71 -1.71 -7.85
CA TYR A 72 5.72 -1.03 -7.02
C TYR A 72 5.55 -1.69 -5.64
N TYR A 73 5.71 -3.01 -5.53
CA TYR A 73 5.58 -3.67 -4.23
C TYR A 73 6.74 -3.30 -3.29
N ASN A 74 7.97 -3.22 -3.78
CA ASN A 74 9.10 -2.80 -2.94
C ASN A 74 8.94 -1.36 -2.43
N VAL A 75 8.29 -0.47 -3.19
CA VAL A 75 7.94 0.89 -2.74
C VAL A 75 6.93 0.85 -1.58
N ILE A 76 5.90 -0.02 -1.65
CA ILE A 76 4.93 -0.18 -0.56
C ILE A 76 5.61 -0.72 0.71
N ILE A 77 6.53 -1.68 0.56
CA ILE A 77 7.32 -2.21 1.69
C ILE A 77 8.20 -1.10 2.28
N ALA A 78 8.80 -0.24 1.46
CA ALA A 78 9.59 0.89 1.93
C ALA A 78 8.74 1.88 2.76
N TRP A 79 7.50 2.17 2.36
CA TRP A 79 6.58 2.96 3.18
C TRP A 79 6.32 2.29 4.54
N ALA A 80 6.04 0.98 4.54
CA ALA A 80 5.83 0.23 5.78
C ALA A 80 7.06 0.25 6.69
N LEU A 81 8.27 0.10 6.14
CA LEU A 81 9.53 0.17 6.87
C LEU A 81 9.77 1.57 7.46
N ARG A 82 9.39 2.65 6.74
CA ARG A 82 9.43 4.01 7.29
C ARG A 82 8.44 4.21 8.44
N PHE A 83 7.24 3.65 8.34
CA PHE A 83 6.26 3.64 9.45
C PHE A 83 6.76 2.81 10.64
N PHE A 84 7.42 1.69 10.38
CA PHE A 84 8.01 0.84 11.41
C PHE A 84 9.04 1.61 12.24
N PHE A 85 10.00 2.29 11.58
CA PHE A 85 10.96 3.12 12.32
C PHE A 85 10.32 4.33 13.02
N ALA A 86 9.32 4.94 12.40
CA ALA A 86 8.57 6.04 13.03
C ALA A 86 7.76 5.61 14.25
N SER A 87 7.50 4.31 14.43
CA SER A 87 6.75 3.79 15.57
C SER A 87 7.58 3.67 16.85
N PHE A 88 8.90 3.88 16.78
CA PHE A 88 9.77 3.89 17.97
C PHE A 88 9.80 5.25 18.70
N THR A 89 9.05 6.25 18.23
CA THR A 89 8.93 7.52 18.93
C THR A 89 7.92 7.43 20.06
N THR A 90 8.12 8.21 21.14
CA THR A 90 7.23 8.23 22.31
C THR A 90 5.84 8.77 21.97
N MET A 91 5.78 9.80 21.13
CA MET A 91 4.56 10.32 20.53
C MET A 91 4.59 10.00 19.03
N LEU A 92 3.52 9.40 18.51
CA LEU A 92 3.48 8.96 17.12
C LEU A 92 3.19 10.18 16.22
N PRO A 93 3.92 10.37 15.10
CA PRO A 93 3.82 11.60 14.32
C PRO A 93 2.47 11.79 13.61
N TRP A 94 1.63 10.75 13.55
CA TRP A 94 0.28 10.79 12.96
C TRP A 94 -0.86 10.95 13.97
N THR A 95 -0.58 11.18 15.27
CA THR A 95 -1.64 11.40 16.28
C THR A 95 -2.06 12.87 16.39
N ASN A 96 -1.09 13.78 16.29
CA ASN A 96 -1.30 15.21 16.54
C ASN A 96 -1.20 16.05 15.26
N CYS A 97 -1.80 17.23 15.29
CA CYS A 97 -1.76 18.19 14.18
C CYS A 97 -0.64 19.24 14.30
N ASP A 98 0.23 19.15 15.31
CA ASP A 98 1.28 20.14 15.59
C ASP A 98 2.61 19.83 14.87
N ASN A 99 2.56 19.55 13.57
CA ASN A 99 3.72 19.22 12.74
C ASN A 99 3.82 20.14 11.52
N GLU A 100 5.03 20.30 10.97
CA GLU A 100 5.33 21.20 9.85
C GLU A 100 4.56 20.85 8.56
N TRP A 101 4.23 19.58 8.37
CA TRP A 101 3.52 19.09 7.17
C TRP A 101 1.99 19.22 7.27
N ASN A 102 1.43 19.70 8.38
CA ASN A 102 -0.03 19.75 8.56
C ASN A 102 -0.66 21.03 7.97
N THR A 103 -1.86 20.91 7.40
CA THR A 103 -2.66 22.07 6.98
C THR A 103 -3.51 22.61 8.14
N PRO A 104 -4.04 23.85 8.02
CA PRO A 104 -5.03 24.38 8.98
C PRO A 104 -6.33 23.54 9.09
N ALA A 105 -6.60 22.67 8.11
CA ALA A 105 -7.76 21.78 8.08
C ALA A 105 -7.55 20.48 8.88
N CYS A 106 -6.32 20.23 9.38
CA CYS A 106 -6.01 19.06 10.19
C CYS A 106 -6.79 19.07 11.52
N ARG A 107 -7.38 17.93 11.88
CA ARG A 107 -7.97 17.70 13.20
C ARG A 107 -7.43 16.38 13.78
N PRO A 108 -6.93 16.36 15.03
CA PRO A 108 -6.55 15.11 15.68
C PRO A 108 -7.81 14.31 16.03
N PHE A 109 -7.69 12.99 16.16
CA PHE A 109 -8.82 12.09 16.41
C PHE A 109 -9.60 12.46 17.68
N GLU A 110 -8.90 12.92 18.73
CA GLU A 110 -9.50 13.30 20.01
C GLU A 110 -10.32 14.59 19.94
N ALA A 111 -9.94 15.55 19.08
CA ALA A 111 -10.63 16.85 18.97
C ALA A 111 -12.02 16.75 18.32
N ILE A 112 -12.35 15.63 17.66
CA ILE A 112 -13.69 15.39 17.10
C ILE A 112 -14.73 15.25 18.23
N TRP A 113 -14.32 14.78 19.41
CA TRP A 113 -15.20 14.57 20.57
C TRP A 113 -15.38 15.84 21.44
N ASP A 114 -14.52 16.84 21.27
CA ASP A 114 -14.56 18.10 22.04
C ASP A 114 -15.44 19.20 21.43
N VAL A 115 -16.01 18.97 20.25
CA VAL A 115 -16.91 19.93 19.58
C VAL A 115 -18.17 20.23 20.43
N ASN A 116 -18.47 19.41 21.44
CA ASN A 116 -19.65 19.54 22.28
C ASN A 116 -19.42 20.02 23.73
N ARG A 117 -18.19 20.34 24.17
CA ARG A 117 -17.95 20.72 25.58
C ARG A 117 -17.51 22.15 25.87
N THR A 118 -17.08 22.95 24.90
CA THR A 118 -16.52 24.29 25.20
C THR A 118 -17.14 25.47 24.44
N ARG A 119 -18.09 25.25 23.52
CA ARG A 119 -18.76 26.33 22.76
C ARG A 119 -20.15 26.75 23.26
N ILE A 120 -20.58 26.28 24.44
CA ILE A 120 -21.75 26.82 25.15
C ILE A 120 -21.26 27.55 26.41
N ARG A 121 -20.46 28.60 26.23
CA ARG A 121 -20.27 29.66 27.23
C ARG A 121 -19.54 30.83 26.57
N ASN A 122 -20.28 31.93 26.38
CA ASN A 122 -19.84 33.29 26.07
C ASN A 122 -19.44 33.58 24.62
N THR A 123 -20.42 33.90 23.77
CA THR A 123 -20.32 35.05 22.86
C THR A 123 -21.70 35.44 22.34
N THR A 124 -22.22 36.55 22.86
CA THR A 124 -23.29 37.32 22.24
C THR A 124 -22.78 37.92 20.94
N SER A 125 -23.57 37.77 19.86
CA SER A 125 -23.51 38.55 18.61
C SER A 125 -22.15 38.73 17.93
N ALA A 126 -21.78 37.76 17.08
CA ALA A 126 -21.00 38.05 15.89
C ALA A 126 -21.46 37.10 14.77
N SER A 127 -21.85 37.69 13.64
CA SER A 127 -22.25 37.04 12.39
C SER A 127 -21.66 35.64 12.20
N LEU A 128 -22.55 34.65 12.09
CA LEU A 128 -22.22 33.30 11.66
C LEU A 128 -21.87 33.34 10.17
N GLY A 129 -20.72 33.92 9.84
CA GLY A 129 -20.04 33.68 8.58
C GLY A 129 -19.67 32.21 8.59
N ILE A 130 -20.50 31.38 7.97
CA ILE A 130 -20.17 30.00 7.64
C ILE A 130 -18.97 30.08 6.71
N ALA A 131 -17.77 30.09 7.29
CA ALA A 131 -16.54 29.91 6.54
C ALA A 131 -16.72 28.65 5.68
N PRO A 132 -16.36 28.69 4.39
CA PRO A 132 -16.60 27.59 3.47
C PRO A 132 -16.08 26.31 4.13
N THR A 133 -16.94 25.29 4.19
CA THR A 133 -16.65 24.00 4.79
C THR A 133 -15.53 23.31 4.01
N THR A 134 -14.28 23.68 4.28
CA THR A 134 -13.13 22.91 3.85
C THR A 134 -13.26 21.55 4.52
N PRO A 135 -13.27 20.44 3.76
CA PRO A 135 -13.40 19.12 4.35
C PRO A 135 -12.25 18.91 5.34
N TYR A 136 -12.57 18.61 6.59
CA TYR A 136 -11.58 18.30 7.61
C TYR A 136 -10.81 17.03 7.24
N THR A 137 -9.49 17.05 7.45
CA THR A 137 -8.58 15.93 7.19
C THR A 137 -8.05 15.39 8.52
N SER A 138 -7.88 14.06 8.60
CA SER A 138 -7.30 13.43 9.80
C SER A 138 -5.78 13.57 9.80
N ALA A 139 -5.18 13.69 10.99
CA ALA A 139 -3.72 13.77 11.16
C ALA A 139 -2.97 12.61 10.48
N ALA A 140 -3.52 11.39 10.50
CA ALA A 140 -2.93 10.24 9.81
C ALA A 140 -3.00 10.35 8.28
N SER A 141 -4.08 10.90 7.73
CA SER A 141 -4.18 11.13 6.28
C SER A 141 -3.22 12.23 5.82
N GLU A 142 -3.08 13.30 6.60
CA GLU A 142 -2.11 14.37 6.35
C GLU A 142 -0.67 13.84 6.40
N TYR A 143 -0.34 13.04 7.42
CA TYR A 143 0.99 12.42 7.54
C TYR A 143 1.33 11.55 6.33
N PHE A 144 0.39 10.70 5.87
CA PHE A 144 0.63 9.85 4.71
C PHE A 144 0.77 10.68 3.42
N ASN A 145 -0.17 11.59 3.14
CA ASN A 145 -0.20 12.32 1.87
C ASN A 145 0.86 13.42 1.78
N ARG A 146 1.15 14.10 2.90
CA ARG A 146 2.00 15.29 2.91
C ARG A 146 3.41 15.01 3.40
N ALA A 147 3.57 14.19 4.44
CA ALA A 147 4.88 13.89 5.00
C ALA A 147 5.56 12.71 4.30
N ILE A 148 4.83 11.64 3.99
CA ILE A 148 5.42 10.44 3.37
C ILE A 148 5.47 10.56 1.85
N LEU A 149 4.33 10.83 1.22
CA LEU A 149 4.21 10.89 -0.24
C LEU A 149 4.59 12.25 -0.82
N GLU A 150 4.56 13.32 -0.02
CA GLU A 150 4.79 14.70 -0.47
C GLU A 150 3.94 15.11 -1.68
N LEU A 151 2.67 14.67 -1.71
CA LEU A 151 1.78 14.82 -2.86
C LEU A 151 1.50 16.30 -3.20
N GLN A 152 1.68 17.23 -2.26
CA GLN A 152 1.55 18.67 -2.52
C GLN A 152 2.61 19.24 -3.47
N GLY A 153 3.75 18.55 -3.65
CA GLY A 153 4.85 19.01 -4.50
C GLY A 153 4.71 18.60 -5.96
N SER A 154 3.59 17.96 -6.32
CA SER A 154 3.33 17.43 -7.65
C SER A 154 1.97 17.94 -8.16
N GLU A 155 1.95 18.53 -9.36
CA GLU A 155 0.71 18.99 -10.02
C GLU A 155 -0.01 17.86 -10.78
N GLY A 156 0.60 16.66 -10.83
CA GLY A 156 0.01 15.47 -11.45
C GLY A 156 1.06 14.53 -12.05
N LEU A 157 0.62 13.59 -12.89
CA LEU A 157 1.51 12.58 -13.49
C LEU A 157 2.60 13.19 -14.41
N HIS A 158 2.37 14.39 -14.93
CA HIS A 158 3.34 15.08 -15.78
C HIS A 158 4.51 15.69 -15.00
N ASP A 159 4.28 16.04 -13.73
CA ASP A 159 5.29 16.60 -12.83
C ASP A 159 5.31 15.81 -11.53
N LEU A 160 6.21 14.82 -11.48
CA LEU A 160 6.35 13.90 -10.35
C LEU A 160 7.07 14.54 -9.14
N GLY A 161 7.54 15.78 -9.24
CA GLY A 161 8.29 16.46 -8.20
C GLY A 161 9.67 15.84 -7.95
N SER A 162 10.26 16.17 -6.80
CA SER A 162 11.59 15.69 -6.40
C SER A 162 11.55 14.34 -5.68
N VAL A 163 12.60 13.54 -5.82
CA VAL A 163 12.74 12.28 -5.07
C VAL A 163 13.03 12.56 -3.60
N LYS A 164 12.16 12.06 -2.72
CA LYS A 164 12.36 12.12 -1.27
C LYS A 164 13.45 11.15 -0.82
N TRP A 165 14.57 11.69 -0.36
CA TRP A 165 15.76 10.91 0.02
C TRP A 165 15.51 9.88 1.13
N ASP A 166 14.70 10.21 2.14
CA ASP A 166 14.34 9.27 3.20
C ASP A 166 13.67 8.01 2.66
N MET A 167 12.80 8.16 1.65
CA MET A 167 12.11 7.04 1.00
C MET A 167 13.04 6.27 0.09
N ALA A 168 13.94 6.96 -0.62
CA ALA A 168 14.96 6.32 -1.44
C ALA A 168 15.89 5.45 -0.60
N LEU A 169 16.28 5.91 0.59
CA LEU A 169 17.09 5.13 1.54
C LEU A 169 16.31 3.92 2.10
N CYS A 170 15.03 4.09 2.45
CA CYS A 170 14.17 2.98 2.87
C CYS A 170 14.04 1.93 1.76
N LEU A 171 13.87 2.37 0.51
CA LEU A 171 13.79 1.49 -0.65
C LEU A 171 15.11 0.76 -0.91
N LEU A 172 16.24 1.46 -0.80
CA LEU A 172 17.58 0.86 -0.90
C LEU A 172 17.74 -0.25 0.16
N ALA A 173 17.34 0.03 1.40
CA ALA A 173 17.41 -0.96 2.48
C ALA A 173 16.56 -2.20 2.17
N VAL A 174 15.34 -2.04 1.63
CA VAL A 174 14.49 -3.16 1.19
C VAL A 174 15.20 -4.00 0.11
N TYR A 175 15.78 -3.37 -0.92
CA TYR A 175 16.51 -4.09 -1.96
C TYR A 175 17.73 -4.83 -1.42
N VAL A 176 18.48 -4.23 -0.48
CA VAL A 176 19.63 -4.87 0.17
C VAL A 176 19.19 -6.11 0.95
N ILE A 177 18.09 -6.02 1.70
CA ILE A 177 17.52 -7.16 2.45
C ILE A 177 17.08 -8.26 1.47
N CYS A 178 16.33 -7.91 0.43
CA CYS A 178 15.89 -8.86 -0.61
C CYS A 178 17.08 -9.52 -1.33
N TYR A 179 18.15 -8.76 -1.57
CA TYR A 179 19.35 -9.28 -2.20
C TYR A 179 20.05 -10.32 -1.32
N PHE A 180 20.25 -10.02 -0.03
CA PHE A 180 20.89 -10.96 0.89
C PHE A 180 20.04 -12.22 1.16
N SER A 181 18.70 -12.12 1.15
CA SER A 181 17.82 -13.28 1.31
C SER A 181 17.84 -14.22 0.10
N LEU A 182 18.13 -13.68 -1.09
CA LEU A 182 18.17 -14.44 -2.36
C LEU A 182 19.58 -14.83 -2.81
N TRP A 183 20.65 -14.21 -2.29
CA TRP A 183 22.02 -14.39 -2.77
C TRP A 183 22.42 -15.87 -2.86
N LYS A 184 22.17 -16.66 -1.82
CA LYS A 184 22.54 -18.09 -1.76
C LYS A 184 21.46 -19.03 -2.33
N GLY A 185 20.49 -18.45 -3.05
CA GLY A 185 19.39 -19.18 -3.69
C GLY A 185 18.39 -19.75 -2.67
N ILE A 186 17.71 -20.81 -3.09
CA ILE A 186 16.61 -21.44 -2.33
C ILE A 186 17.01 -21.94 -0.93
N SER A 187 18.30 -22.10 -0.65
CA SER A 187 18.80 -22.56 0.65
C SER A 187 18.70 -21.49 1.74
N THR A 188 18.68 -20.20 1.38
CA THR A 188 18.60 -19.08 2.34
C THR A 188 17.25 -18.39 2.37
N SER A 189 16.36 -18.70 1.43
CA SER A 189 15.04 -18.08 1.35
C SER A 189 13.97 -18.77 2.20
N GLY A 190 14.26 -19.98 2.69
CA GLY A 190 13.36 -20.80 3.53
C GLY A 190 13.66 -20.70 5.01
#